data_AF-A0AAE3GRJ0-F1
#
_entry.id   AF-A0AAE3GRJ0-F1
#
_cell.length_a   1.000
_cell.length_b   1.000
_cell.length_c   1.000
_cell.angle_alpha   90.00
_cell.angle_beta   90.00
_cell.angle_gamma   90.00
#
_symmetry.space_group_name_H-M   'P 1'
#
loop_
_entity.id
_entity.type
_entity.pdbx_description
1 polymer ?
#
loop_
_entity_poly.entity_id
_entity_poly.type
_entity_poly.pdbx_seq_one_letter_code
_entity_poly.pdbx_strand_id
1 'polypeptide(L)'
;MDAGNQRILGYFIEEAKEHLDTIEKGLLDLPTVVKDPETVNEMFRAAHSVKGGAAMLGFGSIQKTAHRLEDGFKILKENDLNVDRKLETLFLQSYDILKDLIEQLQGPFGLREDEAQKVVQAAEPNFIQLQNYLEHLVSGEGTPDTTAPTSPQPGKAQSKLPDNFAPEVTGILKQMLQLFKQEDTPTNRQQIQEYCKRLALMGGGSELWQGLLKTCYHAIANRNNSYQTLAPLVIKEVKLASDQLQQGKGNAIAPSPNLQQLTIVAPPPQPPAKPATETSAKPPAKLATETSAKPPAKPASEATTKQIKIPVEPKGAAKAIIKAFNKKQIMQLVKLLHAHAKAQE
;
A
#
# COMPACT_ATOMS: atom_id res chain seq x y z
N MET A 1 -32.12 8.43 -4.56
CA MET A 1 -30.77 8.92 -4.89
C MET A 1 -30.90 10.12 -5.84
N ASP A 2 -29.90 10.99 -5.88
CA ASP A 2 -29.74 11.99 -6.96
C ASP A 2 -29.61 11.27 -8.32
N ALA A 3 -30.15 11.86 -9.39
CA ALA A 3 -29.97 11.38 -10.77
C ALA A 3 -28.48 11.29 -11.18
N GLY A 4 -27.61 12.14 -10.61
CA GLY A 4 -26.16 12.02 -10.76
C GLY A 4 -25.62 10.71 -10.19
N ASN A 5 -26.05 10.33 -8.97
CA ASN A 5 -25.64 9.09 -8.34
C ASN A 5 -26.16 7.85 -9.07
N GLN A 6 -27.38 7.91 -9.64
CA GLN A 6 -27.91 6.81 -10.46
C GLN A 6 -27.09 6.56 -11.73
N ARG A 7 -26.58 7.61 -12.38
CA ARG A 7 -25.67 7.46 -13.54
C ARG A 7 -24.34 6.82 -13.15
N ILE A 8 -23.73 7.27 -12.06
CA ILE A 8 -22.46 6.71 -11.55
C ILE A 8 -22.65 5.23 -11.17
N LEU A 9 -23.77 4.89 -10.54
CA LEU A 9 -24.12 3.51 -10.21
C LEU A 9 -24.31 2.65 -11.47
N GLY A 10 -25.00 3.16 -12.50
CA GLY A 10 -25.16 2.48 -13.79
C GLY A 10 -23.82 2.12 -14.43
N TYR A 11 -22.92 3.10 -14.56
CA TYR A 11 -21.57 2.87 -15.08
C TYR A 11 -20.77 1.85 -14.27
N PHE A 12 -20.83 1.91 -12.94
CA PHE A 12 -20.16 0.92 -12.10
C PHE A 12 -20.71 -0.50 -12.32
N ILE A 13 -22.03 -0.66 -12.49
CA ILE A 13 -22.61 -1.99 -12.73
C ILE A 13 -22.22 -2.51 -14.12
N GLU A 14 -22.20 -1.67 -15.15
CA GLU A 14 -21.72 -2.04 -16.49
C GLU A 14 -20.25 -2.49 -16.44
N GLU A 15 -19.36 -1.68 -15.86
CA GLU A 15 -17.94 -2.01 -15.70
C GLU A 15 -17.73 -3.27 -14.86
N ALA A 16 -18.48 -3.42 -13.76
CA ALA A 16 -18.39 -4.59 -12.90
C ALA A 16 -18.83 -5.89 -13.61
N LYS A 17 -19.75 -5.81 -14.59
CA LYS A 17 -20.11 -6.97 -15.43
C LYS A 17 -19.00 -7.33 -16.40
N GLU A 18 -18.33 -6.37 -17.05
CA GLU A 18 -17.17 -6.66 -17.90
C GLU A 18 -16.03 -7.35 -17.10
N HIS A 19 -15.81 -6.92 -15.86
CA HIS A 19 -14.86 -7.57 -14.95
C HIS A 19 -15.34 -8.96 -14.49
N LEU A 20 -16.63 -9.17 -14.23
CA LEU A 20 -17.20 -10.48 -13.93
C LEU A 20 -17.03 -11.45 -15.10
N ASP A 21 -17.35 -11.04 -16.33
CA ASP A 21 -17.16 -11.84 -17.55
C ASP A 21 -15.69 -12.27 -17.74
N THR A 22 -14.75 -11.38 -17.39
CA THR A 22 -13.31 -11.65 -17.45
C THR A 22 -12.90 -12.71 -16.41
N ILE A 23 -13.42 -12.60 -15.19
CA ILE A 23 -13.16 -13.56 -14.11
C ILE A 23 -13.79 -14.92 -14.44
N GLU A 24 -15.04 -14.96 -14.92
CA GLU A 24 -15.76 -16.20 -15.25
C GLU A 24 -15.01 -17.02 -16.30
N LYS A 25 -14.61 -16.39 -17.42
CA LYS A 25 -13.83 -17.04 -18.48
C LYS A 25 -12.51 -17.60 -17.96
N GLY A 26 -11.83 -16.87 -17.07
CA GLY A 26 -10.60 -17.33 -16.43
C GLY A 26 -10.79 -18.49 -15.45
N LEU A 27 -11.97 -18.60 -14.83
CA LEU A 27 -12.30 -19.70 -13.90
C LEU A 27 -12.76 -20.99 -14.61
N LEU A 28 -13.46 -20.88 -15.74
CA LEU A 28 -14.00 -22.04 -16.49
C LEU A 28 -12.91 -22.96 -17.10
N ASP A 29 -11.68 -22.48 -17.22
CA ASP A 29 -10.51 -23.29 -17.62
C ASP A 29 -9.27 -22.97 -16.74
N LEU A 30 -9.51 -22.83 -15.43
CA LEU A 30 -8.48 -22.46 -14.46
C LEU A 30 -7.19 -23.31 -14.52
N PRO A 31 -7.22 -24.64 -14.77
CA PRO A 31 -6.01 -25.46 -14.90
C PRO A 31 -5.15 -25.18 -16.15
N THR A 32 -5.72 -24.55 -17.18
CA THR A 32 -4.98 -24.05 -18.34
C THR A 32 -4.56 -22.61 -18.10
N VAL A 33 -5.49 -21.78 -17.63
CA VAL A 33 -5.29 -20.35 -17.36
C VAL A 33 -4.17 -20.09 -16.35
N VAL A 34 -4.01 -20.91 -15.30
CA VAL A 34 -2.91 -20.73 -14.32
C VAL A 34 -1.51 -20.81 -14.94
N LYS A 35 -1.38 -21.44 -16.11
CA LYS A 35 -0.11 -21.56 -16.86
C LYS A 35 0.13 -20.38 -17.80
N ASP A 36 -0.84 -19.48 -17.93
CA ASP A 36 -0.71 -18.20 -18.61
C ASP A 36 -0.73 -17.04 -17.61
N PRO A 37 0.44 -16.49 -17.24
CA PRO A 37 0.54 -15.35 -16.34
C PRO A 37 -0.18 -14.08 -16.83
N GLU A 38 -0.47 -13.95 -18.13
CA GLU A 38 -1.23 -12.82 -18.66
C GLU A 38 -2.70 -12.91 -18.25
N THR A 39 -3.40 -14.01 -18.57
CA THR A 39 -4.80 -14.21 -18.19
C THR A 39 -5.02 -14.17 -16.67
N VAL A 40 -4.14 -14.79 -15.86
CA VAL A 40 -4.25 -14.69 -14.37
C VAL A 40 -4.10 -13.24 -13.90
N ASN A 41 -3.23 -12.46 -14.54
CA ASN A 41 -3.05 -11.04 -14.23
C ASN A 41 -4.23 -10.18 -14.70
N GLU A 42 -4.94 -10.56 -15.77
CA GLU A 42 -6.21 -9.93 -16.14
C GLU A 42 -7.31 -10.19 -15.09
N MET A 43 -7.48 -11.44 -14.64
CA MET A 43 -8.42 -11.78 -13.56
C MET A 43 -8.13 -11.01 -12.26
N PHE A 44 -6.85 -10.92 -11.87
CA PHE A 44 -6.41 -10.13 -10.72
C PHE A 44 -6.78 -8.65 -10.88
N ARG A 45 -6.54 -8.06 -12.07
CA ARG A 45 -6.89 -6.66 -12.36
C ARG A 45 -8.40 -6.42 -12.38
N ALA A 46 -9.18 -7.36 -12.90
CA ALA A 46 -10.64 -7.30 -12.90
C ALA A 46 -11.19 -7.26 -11.46
N ALA A 47 -10.74 -8.19 -10.60
CA ALA A 47 -11.12 -8.21 -9.19
C ALA A 47 -10.71 -6.92 -8.45
N HIS A 48 -9.50 -6.41 -8.72
CA HIS A 48 -9.01 -5.16 -8.14
C HIS A 48 -9.84 -3.94 -8.55
N SER A 49 -10.28 -3.85 -9.81
CA SER A 49 -11.14 -2.78 -10.31
C SER A 49 -12.52 -2.82 -9.66
N VAL A 50 -13.16 -4.00 -9.57
CA VAL A 50 -14.45 -4.17 -8.86
C VAL A 50 -14.32 -3.77 -7.38
N LYS A 51 -13.25 -4.20 -6.69
CA LYS A 51 -12.96 -3.78 -5.32
C LYS A 51 -12.85 -2.25 -5.20
N GLY A 52 -12.13 -1.61 -6.13
CA GLY A 52 -11.93 -0.16 -6.16
C GLY A 52 -13.23 0.62 -6.36
N GLY A 53 -14.04 0.23 -7.35
CA GLY A 53 -15.35 0.83 -7.61
C GLY A 53 -16.33 0.65 -6.45
N ALA A 54 -16.41 -0.57 -5.90
CA ALA A 54 -17.25 -0.87 -4.74
C ALA A 54 -16.85 -0.04 -3.51
N ALA A 55 -15.54 0.11 -3.25
CA ALA A 55 -15.03 0.96 -2.17
C ALA A 55 -15.37 2.44 -2.37
N MET A 56 -15.33 2.95 -3.61
CA MET A 56 -15.66 4.34 -3.93
C MET A 56 -17.16 4.64 -3.72
N LEU A 57 -18.03 3.66 -3.97
CA LEU A 57 -19.49 3.78 -3.82
C LEU A 57 -20.03 3.32 -2.46
N GLY A 58 -19.18 2.72 -1.61
CA GLY A 58 -19.54 2.29 -0.25
C GLY A 58 -20.19 0.91 -0.15
N PHE A 59 -20.12 0.08 -1.20
CA PHE A 59 -20.66 -1.29 -1.21
C PHE A 59 -19.68 -2.25 -0.50
N GLY A 60 -19.73 -2.27 0.83
CA GLY A 60 -18.79 -3.01 1.68
C GLY A 60 -18.78 -4.51 1.40
N SER A 61 -19.95 -5.12 1.18
CA SER A 61 -20.11 -6.54 0.86
C SER A 61 -19.47 -6.92 -0.49
N ILE A 62 -19.65 -6.08 -1.53
CA ILE A 62 -19.01 -6.28 -2.84
C ILE A 62 -17.50 -6.08 -2.72
N GLN A 63 -17.05 -5.00 -2.07
CA GLN A 63 -15.63 -4.71 -1.85
C GLN A 63 -14.92 -5.88 -1.14
N LYS A 64 -15.53 -6.42 -0.08
CA LYS A 64 -14.96 -7.54 0.69
C LYS A 64 -14.86 -8.81 -0.17
N THR A 65 -15.90 -9.12 -0.95
CA THR A 65 -15.92 -10.32 -1.80
C THR A 65 -14.93 -10.22 -2.95
N ALA A 66 -14.87 -9.08 -3.64
CA ALA A 66 -13.88 -8.81 -4.68
C ALA A 66 -12.43 -8.88 -4.14
N HIS A 67 -12.20 -8.43 -2.90
CA HIS A 67 -10.89 -8.53 -2.25
C HIS A 67 -10.48 -9.99 -1.97
N ARG A 68 -11.42 -10.87 -1.60
CA ARG A 68 -11.13 -12.32 -1.43
C ARG A 68 -10.69 -12.97 -2.74
N LEU A 69 -11.35 -12.63 -3.85
CA LEU A 69 -10.97 -13.09 -5.17
C LEU A 69 -9.62 -12.51 -5.63
N GLU A 70 -9.38 -11.21 -5.40
CA GLU A 70 -8.10 -10.57 -5.69
C GLU A 70 -6.92 -11.20 -4.94
N ASP A 71 -7.06 -11.46 -3.64
CA ASP A 71 -6.05 -12.15 -2.83
C ASP A 71 -5.76 -13.56 -3.39
N GLY A 72 -6.81 -14.30 -3.78
CA GLY A 72 -6.66 -15.62 -4.39
C GLY A 72 -5.96 -15.59 -5.76
N PHE A 73 -6.38 -14.70 -6.66
CA PHE A 73 -5.74 -14.54 -7.97
C PHE A 73 -4.31 -14.03 -7.87
N LYS A 74 -4.01 -13.22 -6.85
CA LYS A 74 -2.64 -12.81 -6.54
C LYS A 74 -1.78 -14.02 -6.16
N ILE A 75 -2.30 -14.96 -5.37
CA ILE A 75 -1.57 -16.20 -5.03
C ILE A 75 -1.32 -17.03 -6.30
N LEU A 76 -2.31 -17.22 -7.17
CA LEU A 76 -2.14 -17.89 -8.47
C LEU A 76 -1.09 -17.18 -9.36
N LYS A 77 -1.06 -15.85 -9.34
CA LYS A 77 -0.12 -15.04 -10.13
C LYS A 77 1.32 -15.07 -9.60
N GLU A 78 1.49 -15.30 -8.30
CA GLU A 78 2.81 -15.26 -7.62
C GLU A 78 3.44 -16.64 -7.43
N ASN A 79 2.71 -17.73 -7.69
CA ASN A 79 3.15 -19.11 -7.45
C ASN A 79 2.71 -20.04 -8.61
N ASP A 80 3.62 -20.91 -9.06
CA ASP A 80 3.31 -21.97 -10.02
C ASP A 80 2.58 -23.11 -9.29
N LEU A 81 1.24 -23.10 -9.34
CA LEU A 81 0.37 -24.02 -8.61
C LEU A 81 -0.34 -24.98 -9.56
N ASN A 82 -0.31 -26.26 -9.21
CA ASN A 82 -1.11 -27.27 -9.91
C ASN A 82 -2.57 -27.17 -9.45
N VAL A 83 -3.39 -26.47 -10.24
CA VAL A 83 -4.83 -26.28 -9.97
C VAL A 83 -5.58 -27.60 -10.15
N ASP A 84 -6.40 -27.94 -9.17
CA ASP A 84 -7.37 -29.04 -9.26
C ASP A 84 -8.82 -28.53 -9.29
N ARG A 85 -9.74 -29.47 -9.51
CA ARG A 85 -11.19 -29.19 -9.54
C ARG A 85 -11.74 -28.64 -8.22
N LYS A 86 -11.08 -28.92 -7.08
CA LYS A 86 -11.51 -28.42 -5.78
C LYS A 86 -11.21 -26.92 -5.67
N LEU A 87 -10.01 -26.50 -6.08
CA LEU A 87 -9.64 -25.09 -6.10
C LEU A 87 -10.54 -24.28 -7.06
N GLU A 88 -10.78 -24.81 -8.26
CA GLU A 88 -11.72 -24.25 -9.25
C GLU A 88 -13.12 -24.06 -8.64
N THR A 89 -13.65 -25.09 -7.96
CA THR A 89 -14.96 -25.03 -7.28
C THR A 89 -15.02 -23.95 -6.20
N LEU A 90 -13.99 -23.81 -5.37
CA LEU A 90 -13.92 -22.82 -4.28
C LEU A 90 -13.86 -21.37 -4.82
N PHE A 91 -13.19 -21.17 -5.97
CA PHE A 91 -13.18 -19.90 -6.68
C PHE A 91 -14.53 -19.60 -7.34
N LEU A 92 -15.14 -20.55 -8.06
CA LEU A 92 -16.47 -20.38 -8.67
C LEU A 92 -17.52 -20.01 -7.62
N GLN A 93 -17.55 -20.72 -6.48
CA GLN A 93 -18.43 -20.37 -5.34
C GLN A 93 -18.14 -18.98 -4.75
N SER A 94 -16.91 -18.46 -4.87
CA SER A 94 -16.58 -17.10 -4.45
C SER A 94 -17.00 -16.04 -5.49
N TYR A 95 -16.94 -16.41 -6.78
CA TYR A 95 -17.39 -15.63 -7.92
C TYR A 95 -18.92 -15.48 -7.93
N ASP A 96 -19.66 -16.57 -7.71
CA ASP A 96 -21.13 -16.58 -7.66
C ASP A 96 -21.65 -15.56 -6.64
N ILE A 97 -21.04 -15.51 -5.44
CA ILE A 97 -21.38 -14.52 -4.41
C ILE A 97 -21.10 -13.09 -4.87
N LEU A 98 -20.00 -12.83 -5.60
CA LEU A 98 -19.73 -11.50 -6.14
C LEU A 98 -20.75 -11.10 -7.22
N LYS A 99 -21.08 -12.04 -8.10
CA LYS A 99 -22.08 -11.90 -9.18
C LYS A 99 -23.46 -11.60 -8.62
N ASP A 100 -23.94 -12.39 -7.65
CA ASP A 100 -25.24 -12.19 -7.00
C ASP A 100 -25.36 -10.82 -6.31
N LEU A 101 -24.29 -10.34 -5.68
CA LEU A 101 -24.26 -9.01 -5.06
C LEU A 101 -24.30 -7.87 -6.09
N ILE A 102 -23.65 -8.05 -7.25
CA ILE A 102 -23.69 -7.07 -8.35
C ILE A 102 -25.04 -7.08 -9.06
N GLU A 103 -25.67 -8.24 -9.24
CA GLU A 103 -27.01 -8.36 -9.81
C GLU A 103 -28.09 -7.72 -8.92
N GLN A 104 -27.96 -7.85 -7.59
CA GLN A 104 -28.83 -7.16 -6.63
C GLN A 104 -28.82 -5.63 -6.77
N LEU A 105 -27.72 -5.00 -7.24
CA LEU A 105 -27.70 -3.56 -7.53
C LEU A 105 -28.65 -3.16 -8.67
N GLN A 106 -29.00 -4.09 -9.57
CA GLN A 106 -29.98 -3.87 -10.64
C GLN A 106 -31.42 -4.15 -10.21
N GLY A 107 -31.63 -4.78 -9.05
CA GLY A 107 -32.95 -5.07 -8.52
C GLY A 107 -33.73 -3.79 -8.18
N PRO A 108 -35.07 -3.84 -8.17
CA PRO A 108 -35.92 -2.66 -7.92
C PRO A 108 -35.74 -2.03 -6.53
N PHE A 109 -35.09 -2.73 -5.60
CA PHE A 109 -34.76 -2.27 -4.25
C PHE A 109 -33.28 -1.89 -4.08
N GLY A 110 -32.43 -2.15 -5.10
CA GLY A 110 -30.98 -2.06 -5.01
C GLY A 110 -30.35 -3.04 -4.01
N LEU A 111 -29.04 -2.93 -3.82
CA LEU A 111 -28.33 -3.72 -2.81
C LEU A 111 -28.66 -3.24 -1.40
N ARG A 112 -29.27 -4.11 -0.60
CA ARG A 112 -29.50 -3.87 0.83
C ARG A 112 -28.32 -4.42 1.62
N GLU A 113 -27.48 -3.53 2.13
CA GLU A 113 -26.22 -3.90 2.80
C GLU A 113 -26.44 -4.86 3.99
N ASP A 114 -27.60 -4.80 4.68
CA ASP A 114 -27.94 -5.71 5.78
C ASP A 114 -28.28 -7.14 5.32
N GLU A 115 -28.68 -7.33 4.06
CA GLU A 115 -28.95 -8.63 3.44
C GLU A 115 -27.68 -9.13 2.72
N ALA A 116 -27.01 -8.25 1.99
CA ALA A 116 -25.70 -8.48 1.39
C ALA A 116 -24.67 -8.99 2.41
N GLN A 117 -24.58 -8.36 3.58
CA GLN A 117 -23.66 -8.74 4.65
C GLN A 117 -24.02 -10.10 5.29
N LYS A 118 -25.28 -10.57 5.19
CA LYS A 118 -25.68 -11.93 5.60
C LYS A 118 -25.22 -12.96 4.55
N VAL A 119 -25.36 -12.66 3.26
CA VAL A 119 -24.85 -13.49 2.16
C VAL A 119 -23.33 -13.66 2.28
N VAL A 120 -22.59 -12.56 2.47
CA VAL A 120 -21.13 -12.58 2.66
C VAL A 120 -20.72 -13.33 3.94
N GLN A 121 -21.50 -13.26 5.02
CA GLN A 121 -21.25 -14.07 6.24
C GLN A 121 -21.48 -15.56 6.00
N ALA A 122 -22.53 -15.93 5.28
CA ALA A 122 -22.80 -17.33 4.91
C ALA A 122 -21.72 -17.90 3.99
N ALA A 123 -21.08 -17.06 3.17
CA ALA A 123 -19.96 -17.42 2.31
C ALA A 123 -18.57 -17.43 3.01
N GLU A 124 -18.45 -16.91 4.24
CA GLU A 124 -17.16 -16.86 4.95
C GLU A 124 -16.46 -18.24 5.10
N PRO A 125 -17.17 -19.36 5.37
CA PRO A 125 -16.55 -20.68 5.36
C PRO A 125 -15.93 -21.05 4.01
N ASN A 126 -16.51 -20.61 2.88
CA ASN A 126 -15.93 -20.83 1.56
C ASN A 126 -14.66 -19.99 1.37
N PHE A 127 -14.67 -18.71 1.74
CA PHE A 127 -13.47 -17.86 1.64
C PHE A 127 -12.32 -18.37 2.51
N ILE A 128 -12.62 -18.91 3.70
CA ILE A 128 -11.63 -19.56 4.56
C ILE A 128 -11.11 -20.85 3.91
N GLN A 129 -11.98 -21.69 3.35
CA GLN A 129 -11.55 -22.90 2.65
C GLN A 129 -10.70 -22.61 1.41
N LEU A 130 -11.07 -21.62 0.60
CA LEU A 130 -10.29 -21.15 -0.55
C LEU A 130 -8.89 -20.70 -0.13
N GLN A 131 -8.81 -19.82 0.88
CA GLN A 131 -7.54 -19.32 1.39
C GLN A 131 -6.66 -20.44 1.94
N ASN A 132 -7.21 -21.30 2.80
CA ASN A 132 -6.48 -22.42 3.39
C ASN A 132 -6.01 -23.42 2.31
N TYR A 133 -6.81 -23.63 1.25
CA TYR A 133 -6.45 -24.56 0.18
C TYR A 133 -5.35 -24.00 -0.72
N LEU A 134 -5.39 -22.70 -1.04
CA LEU A 134 -4.30 -22.00 -1.71
C LEU A 134 -3.01 -22.04 -0.87
N GLU A 135 -3.09 -21.78 0.44
CA GLU A 135 -1.92 -21.84 1.35
C GLU A 135 -1.31 -23.25 1.44
N HIS A 136 -2.15 -24.29 1.46
CA HIS A 136 -1.73 -25.69 1.44
C HIS A 136 -1.01 -26.06 0.12
N LEU A 137 -1.57 -25.64 -1.03
CA LEU A 137 -0.94 -25.83 -2.35
C LEU A 137 0.40 -25.08 -2.48
N VAL A 138 0.48 -23.83 -1.98
CA VAL A 138 1.74 -23.04 -1.96
C VAL A 138 2.80 -23.66 -1.04
N SER A 139 2.36 -24.31 0.05
CA SER A 139 3.26 -24.92 1.04
C SER A 139 3.81 -26.28 0.59
N GLY A 140 3.33 -26.84 -0.53
CA GLY A 140 3.80 -28.11 -1.09
C GLY A 140 3.40 -29.36 -0.30
N GLU A 141 2.55 -29.21 0.72
CA GLU A 141 1.84 -30.33 1.33
C GLU A 141 0.74 -30.76 0.37
N GLY A 142 1.09 -31.61 -0.60
CA GLY A 142 0.10 -32.26 -1.45
C GLY A 142 -0.81 -33.15 -0.61
N THR A 143 -2.11 -33.19 -0.93
CA THR A 143 -3.06 -34.11 -0.28
C THR A 143 -2.56 -35.56 -0.36
N PRO A 144 -2.67 -36.35 0.71
CA PRO A 144 -2.16 -37.71 0.73
C PRO A 144 -3.08 -38.63 -0.09
N ASP A 145 -2.77 -38.83 -1.38
CA ASP A 145 -3.32 -39.97 -2.10
C ASP A 145 -2.30 -40.63 -3.07
N THR A 146 -1.88 -41.83 -2.67
CA THR A 146 -1.56 -42.98 -3.53
C THR A 146 -0.36 -42.91 -4.51
N THR A 147 0.73 -43.51 -4.03
CA THR A 147 1.71 -44.40 -4.70
C THR A 147 3.05 -43.90 -5.28
N ALA A 148 4.08 -44.55 -4.74
CA ALA A 148 5.40 -44.91 -5.28
C ALA A 148 6.58 -43.95 -5.04
N PRO A 149 7.80 -44.49 -4.76
CA PRO A 149 8.79 -43.76 -3.97
C PRO A 149 10.06 -43.37 -4.74
N THR A 150 10.79 -42.38 -4.24
CA THR A 150 12.26 -42.32 -4.42
C THR A 150 12.92 -41.75 -3.17
N SER A 151 14.04 -42.38 -2.78
CA SER A 151 14.73 -42.22 -1.50
C SER A 151 15.63 -40.97 -1.41
N PRO A 152 16.18 -40.64 -0.22
CA PRO A 152 16.50 -39.26 0.17
C PRO A 152 17.96 -38.84 -0.05
N GLN A 153 18.24 -37.54 0.12
CA GLN A 153 19.57 -37.05 0.52
C GLN A 153 19.50 -36.14 1.77
N PRO A 154 20.54 -36.17 2.64
CA PRO A 154 20.51 -35.51 3.95
C PRO A 154 21.09 -34.08 3.92
N GLY A 155 20.47 -33.15 4.67
CA GLY A 155 20.93 -31.77 4.77
C GLY A 155 20.64 -31.14 6.13
N LYS A 156 21.63 -31.25 7.04
CA LYS A 156 21.86 -30.45 8.28
C LYS A 156 20.64 -29.88 9.02
N ALA A 157 20.43 -30.37 10.25
CA ALA A 157 19.44 -29.84 11.19
C ALA A 157 19.59 -28.31 11.41
N GLN A 158 18.65 -27.55 10.86
CA GLN A 158 18.35 -26.20 11.33
C GLN A 158 17.37 -26.32 12.51
N SER A 159 17.57 -25.48 13.53
CA SER A 159 16.65 -25.37 14.66
C SER A 159 15.27 -24.97 14.14
N LYS A 160 14.32 -25.91 14.16
CA LYS A 160 12.99 -25.75 13.57
C LYS A 160 12.25 -24.62 14.31
N LEU A 161 11.76 -23.63 13.58
CA LEU A 161 10.92 -22.57 14.16
C LEU A 161 9.66 -23.21 14.77
N PRO A 162 9.17 -22.72 15.94
CA PRO A 162 7.93 -23.23 16.53
C PRO A 162 6.76 -23.07 15.57
N ASP A 163 5.83 -24.04 15.53
CA ASP A 163 4.70 -24.01 14.61
C ASP A 163 3.76 -22.79 14.84
N ASN A 164 3.82 -22.18 16.04
CA ASN A 164 3.08 -20.97 16.41
C ASN A 164 3.85 -19.64 16.13
N PHE A 165 5.02 -19.69 15.47
CA PHE A 165 5.88 -18.52 15.26
C PHE A 165 5.18 -17.38 14.50
N ALA A 166 4.59 -17.67 13.34
CA ALA A 166 3.93 -16.69 12.48
C ALA A 166 2.70 -16.01 13.11
N PRO A 167 1.76 -16.74 13.77
CA PRO A 167 0.66 -16.11 14.48
C PRO A 167 1.12 -15.30 15.71
N GLU A 168 2.15 -15.73 16.44
CA GLU A 168 2.71 -14.95 17.56
C GLU A 168 3.35 -13.65 17.10
N VAL A 169 4.19 -13.69 16.06
CA VAL A 169 4.76 -12.47 15.46
C VAL A 169 3.65 -11.54 14.99
N THR A 170 2.64 -12.07 14.29
CA THR A 170 1.51 -11.27 13.79
C THR A 170 0.68 -10.66 14.94
N GLY A 171 0.52 -11.38 16.06
CA GLY A 171 -0.10 -10.87 17.28
C GLY A 171 0.68 -9.71 17.89
N ILE A 172 1.99 -9.85 18.04
CA ILE A 172 2.87 -8.79 18.57
C ILE A 172 2.87 -7.57 17.65
N LEU A 173 2.90 -7.75 16.32
CA LEU A 173 2.83 -6.65 15.36
C LEU A 173 1.51 -5.85 15.46
N LYS A 174 0.38 -6.52 15.74
CA LYS A 174 -0.89 -5.84 16.02
C LYS A 174 -0.81 -4.99 17.30
N GLN A 175 -0.17 -5.50 18.36
CA GLN A 175 0.04 -4.76 19.62
C GLN A 175 0.97 -3.55 19.42
N MET A 176 2.08 -3.72 18.70
CA MET A 176 2.99 -2.62 18.33
C MET A 176 2.25 -1.54 17.52
N LEU A 177 1.44 -1.92 16.54
CA LEU A 177 0.64 -0.99 15.73
C LEU A 177 -0.40 -0.24 16.58
N GLN A 178 -0.95 -0.85 17.64
CA GLN A 178 -1.85 -0.17 18.57
C GLN A 178 -1.12 0.90 19.40
N LEU A 179 0.12 0.65 19.84
CA LEU A 179 0.94 1.65 20.53
C LEU A 179 1.43 2.76 19.60
N PHE A 180 1.78 2.45 18.35
CA PHE A 180 2.15 3.45 17.35
C PHE A 180 1.01 4.42 16.98
N LYS A 181 -0.24 4.07 17.25
CA LYS A 181 -1.42 4.95 17.08
C LYS A 181 -1.66 5.88 18.27
N GLN A 182 -0.95 5.69 19.39
CA GLN A 182 -1.05 6.55 20.57
C GLN A 182 0.00 7.67 20.53
N GLU A 183 -0.03 8.54 21.55
CA GLU A 183 0.98 9.57 21.72
C GLU A 183 2.39 8.99 21.92
N ASP A 184 3.37 9.77 21.48
CA ASP A 184 4.80 9.47 21.54
C ASP A 184 5.34 9.71 22.96
N THR A 185 5.01 8.81 23.87
CA THR A 185 5.45 8.84 25.26
C THR A 185 6.67 7.94 25.50
N PRO A 186 7.56 8.26 26.45
CA PRO A 186 8.67 7.39 26.83
C PRO A 186 8.22 5.97 27.23
N THR A 187 7.07 5.86 27.89
CA THR A 187 6.45 4.59 28.30
C THR A 187 6.03 3.76 27.07
N ASN A 188 5.35 4.38 26.10
CA ASN A 188 4.95 3.69 24.87
C ASN A 188 6.18 3.24 24.07
N ARG A 189 7.25 4.05 24.01
CA ARG A 189 8.52 3.65 23.37
C ARG A 189 9.13 2.44 24.04
N GLN A 190 9.21 2.43 25.37
CA GLN A 190 9.73 1.29 26.13
C GLN A 190 8.92 0.00 25.90
N GLN A 191 7.59 0.09 25.79
CA GLN A 191 6.74 -1.06 25.48
C GLN A 191 6.96 -1.59 24.04
N ILE A 192 7.04 -0.71 23.04
CA ILE A 192 7.36 -1.11 21.65
C ILE A 192 8.77 -1.74 21.57
N GLN A 193 9.73 -1.20 22.31
CA GLN A 193 11.07 -1.77 22.45
C GLN A 193 11.07 -3.17 23.08
N GLU A 194 10.22 -3.42 24.08
CA GLU A 194 10.09 -4.74 24.71
C GLU A 194 9.44 -5.77 23.76
N TYR A 195 8.49 -5.34 22.92
CA TYR A 195 7.98 -6.18 21.83
C TYR A 195 9.09 -6.57 20.83
N CYS A 196 10.00 -5.66 20.46
CA CYS A 196 11.16 -5.99 19.63
C CYS A 196 12.08 -7.03 20.28
N LYS A 197 12.31 -6.97 21.60
CA LYS A 197 13.10 -7.99 22.33
C LYS A 197 12.41 -9.35 22.32
N ARG A 198 11.10 -9.40 22.62
CA ARG A 198 10.31 -10.64 22.56
C ARG A 198 10.37 -11.28 21.18
N LEU A 199 10.19 -10.50 20.12
CA LEU A 199 10.34 -10.96 18.73
C LEU A 199 11.73 -11.56 18.47
N ALA A 200 12.80 -10.95 18.98
CA ALA A 200 14.18 -11.40 18.72
C ALA A 200 14.47 -12.80 19.30
N LEU A 201 13.81 -13.17 20.41
CA LEU A 201 13.95 -14.49 21.04
C LEU A 201 13.26 -15.61 20.24
N MET A 202 12.26 -15.31 19.41
CA MET A 202 11.45 -16.34 18.74
C MET A 202 12.03 -16.87 17.43
N GLY A 203 13.02 -16.19 16.82
CA GLY A 203 13.49 -16.48 15.46
C GLY A 203 14.42 -17.68 15.30
N GLY A 204 14.22 -18.75 16.07
CA GLY A 204 14.92 -20.04 15.89
C GLY A 204 16.44 -20.02 16.04
N GLY A 205 17.03 -18.94 16.58
CA GLY A 205 18.48 -18.73 16.65
C GLY A 205 19.10 -18.03 15.43
N SER A 206 18.31 -17.48 14.51
CA SER A 206 18.82 -16.71 13.37
C SER A 206 19.44 -15.38 13.81
N GLU A 207 20.76 -15.23 13.61
CA GLU A 207 21.51 -14.00 13.89
C GLU A 207 21.01 -12.80 13.05
N LEU A 208 20.57 -13.04 11.80
CA LEU A 208 20.08 -12.00 10.90
C LEU A 208 18.73 -11.43 11.35
N TRP A 209 17.83 -12.29 11.84
CA TRP A 209 16.57 -11.88 12.47
C TRP A 209 16.82 -11.05 13.74
N GLN A 210 17.73 -11.49 14.61
CA GLN A 210 18.13 -10.74 15.80
C GLN A 210 18.78 -9.40 15.43
N GLY A 211 19.58 -9.37 14.36
CA GLY A 211 20.18 -8.16 13.79
C GLY A 211 19.13 -7.13 13.38
N LEU A 212 18.17 -7.52 12.54
CA LEU A 212 17.06 -6.66 12.10
C LEU A 212 16.29 -6.06 13.29
N LEU A 213 15.95 -6.89 14.28
CA LEU A 213 15.16 -6.44 15.43
C LEU A 213 15.96 -5.57 16.39
N LYS A 214 17.28 -5.76 16.47
CA LYS A 214 18.18 -4.83 17.14
C LYS A 214 18.22 -3.48 16.41
N THR A 215 18.24 -3.45 15.08
CA THR A 215 18.11 -2.21 14.30
C THR A 215 16.76 -1.52 14.57
N CYS A 216 15.64 -2.27 14.57
CA CYS A 216 14.32 -1.74 14.94
C CYS A 216 14.33 -1.13 16.35
N TYR A 217 14.86 -1.86 17.34
CA TYR A 217 14.96 -1.42 18.74
C TYR A 217 15.72 -0.10 18.88
N HIS A 218 16.85 0.08 18.16
CA HIS A 218 17.62 1.33 18.17
C HIS A 218 16.91 2.47 17.43
N ALA A 219 16.23 2.19 16.31
CA ALA A 219 15.43 3.18 15.58
C ALA A 219 14.24 3.70 16.44
N ILE A 220 13.62 2.83 17.25
CA ILE A 220 12.54 3.19 18.19
C ILE A 220 13.09 3.92 19.42
N ALA A 221 14.30 3.57 19.89
CA ALA A 221 14.97 4.28 21.00
C ALA A 221 15.23 5.76 20.68
N ASN A 222 15.52 6.07 19.42
CA ASN A 222 15.84 7.41 18.96
C ASN A 222 14.58 8.31 18.94
N ARG A 223 14.51 9.25 19.91
CA ARG A 223 13.38 10.19 20.06
C ARG A 223 13.20 11.15 18.89
N ASN A 224 14.20 11.31 18.02
CA ASN A 224 14.08 12.15 16.81
C ASN A 224 13.19 11.51 15.73
N ASN A 225 12.93 10.19 15.82
CA ASN A 225 12.13 9.46 14.85
C ASN A 225 10.66 9.42 15.27
N SER A 226 9.77 10.03 14.50
CA SER A 226 8.33 10.03 14.79
C SER A 226 7.69 8.65 14.63
N TYR A 227 6.62 8.37 15.38
CA TYR A 227 5.81 7.15 15.20
C TYR A 227 5.22 7.03 13.79
N GLN A 228 4.85 8.14 13.15
CA GLN A 228 4.35 8.14 11.77
C GLN A 228 5.40 7.64 10.76
N THR A 229 6.68 7.86 11.04
CA THR A 229 7.80 7.36 10.23
C THR A 229 8.16 5.91 10.59
N LEU A 230 8.19 5.58 11.88
CA LEU A 230 8.61 4.26 12.36
C LEU A 230 7.57 3.17 12.10
N ALA A 231 6.28 3.43 12.34
CA ALA A 231 5.24 2.42 12.30
C ALA A 231 5.13 1.68 10.95
N PRO A 232 4.98 2.34 9.78
CA PRO A 232 4.87 1.63 8.51
C PRO A 232 6.15 0.90 8.12
N LEU A 233 7.32 1.37 8.56
CA LEU A 233 8.62 0.78 8.23
C LEU A 233 8.90 -0.47 9.09
N VAL A 234 8.82 -0.34 10.42
CA VAL A 234 9.09 -1.43 11.36
C VAL A 234 8.08 -2.57 11.18
N ILE A 235 6.78 -2.28 11.06
CA ILE A 235 5.78 -3.33 10.88
C ILE A 235 5.99 -4.09 9.56
N LYS A 236 6.35 -3.38 8.47
CA LYS A 236 6.63 -4.00 7.18
C LYS A 236 7.89 -4.87 7.20
N GLU A 237 9.01 -4.37 7.72
CA GLU A 237 10.28 -5.11 7.71
C GLU A 237 10.24 -6.32 8.64
N VAL A 238 9.66 -6.20 9.84
CA VAL A 238 9.53 -7.34 10.76
C VAL A 238 8.57 -8.41 10.21
N LYS A 239 7.47 -8.02 9.56
CA LYS A 239 6.58 -8.99 8.90
C LYS A 239 7.31 -9.71 7.76
N LEU A 240 7.96 -8.96 6.86
CA LEU A 240 8.73 -9.51 5.74
C LEU A 240 9.80 -10.51 6.22
N ALA A 241 10.56 -10.17 7.26
CA ALA A 241 11.59 -11.04 7.79
C ALA A 241 11.04 -12.26 8.53
N SER A 242 9.85 -12.16 9.13
CA SER A 242 9.16 -13.30 9.75
C SER A 242 8.69 -14.28 8.68
N ASP A 243 8.16 -13.77 7.57
CA ASP A 243 7.74 -14.58 6.42
C ASP A 243 8.96 -15.23 5.74
N GLN A 244 10.09 -14.51 5.64
CA GLN A 244 11.37 -15.07 5.18
C GLN A 244 11.92 -16.17 6.10
N LEU A 245 11.83 -16.01 7.43
CA LEU A 245 12.19 -17.06 8.38
C LEU A 245 11.33 -18.31 8.20
N GLN A 246 10.01 -18.15 8.12
CA GLN A 246 9.06 -19.26 7.96
C GLN A 246 9.29 -20.03 6.65
N GLN A 247 9.67 -19.33 5.58
CA GLN A 247 10.01 -19.93 4.28
C GLN A 247 11.43 -20.57 4.25
N GLY A 248 12.16 -20.64 5.36
CA GLY A 248 13.55 -21.13 5.40
C GLY A 248 14.57 -20.18 4.73
N LYS A 249 14.12 -19.02 4.24
CA LYS A 249 14.93 -17.99 3.56
C LYS A 249 15.61 -17.04 4.57
N GLY A 250 15.93 -17.52 5.77
CA GLY A 250 16.49 -16.73 6.87
C GLY A 250 17.79 -15.99 6.50
N ASN A 251 18.56 -16.54 5.55
CA ASN A 251 19.80 -15.95 5.03
C ASN A 251 19.58 -14.68 4.18
N ALA A 252 18.34 -14.38 3.77
CA ALA A 252 17.99 -13.19 2.99
C ALA A 252 17.48 -12.01 3.86
N ILE A 253 17.46 -12.17 5.18
CA ILE A 253 16.98 -11.14 6.11
C ILE A 253 18.06 -10.07 6.29
N ALA A 254 17.74 -8.84 5.92
CA ALA A 254 18.59 -7.67 6.14
C ALA A 254 17.75 -6.42 6.47
N PRO A 255 18.16 -5.58 7.44
CA PRO A 255 17.51 -4.30 7.69
C PRO A 255 17.67 -3.37 6.48
N SER A 256 16.60 -2.67 6.09
CA SER A 256 16.67 -1.77 4.94
C SER A 256 17.62 -0.60 5.19
N PRO A 257 18.24 -0.01 4.15
CA PRO A 257 19.06 1.19 4.29
C PRO A 257 18.33 2.36 4.95
N ASN A 258 17.00 2.43 4.79
CA ASN A 258 16.17 3.45 5.43
C ASN A 258 16.04 3.22 6.94
N LEU A 259 15.82 1.98 7.37
CA LEU A 259 15.77 1.63 8.79
C LEU A 259 17.13 1.82 9.46
N GLN A 260 18.23 1.47 8.76
CA GLN A 260 19.59 1.71 9.24
C GLN A 260 19.88 3.21 9.46
N GLN A 261 19.49 4.08 8.52
CA GLN A 261 19.67 5.54 8.64
C GLN A 261 18.94 6.12 9.86
N LEU A 262 17.77 5.59 10.23
CA LEU A 262 17.02 6.01 11.42
C LEU A 262 17.69 5.62 12.75
N THR A 263 18.67 4.70 12.74
CA THR A 263 19.48 4.41 13.94
C THR A 263 20.58 5.43 14.19
N ILE A 264 20.93 6.26 13.19
CA ILE A 264 21.99 7.25 13.30
C ILE A 264 21.50 8.41 14.17
N VAL A 265 22.07 8.53 15.37
CA VAL A 265 21.95 9.75 16.18
C VAL A 265 22.77 10.83 15.47
N ALA A 266 22.09 11.83 14.90
CA ALA A 266 22.76 13.00 14.36
C ALA A 266 23.64 13.64 15.46
N PRO A 267 24.92 13.94 15.20
CA PRO A 267 25.75 14.62 16.19
C PRO A 267 25.11 15.97 16.55
N PRO A 268 25.25 16.46 17.79
CA PRO A 268 24.67 17.73 18.20
C PRO A 268 25.15 18.85 17.27
N PRO A 269 24.29 19.83 16.92
CA PRO A 269 24.63 20.86 15.97
C PRO A 269 25.85 21.64 16.47
N GLN A 270 26.96 21.53 15.75
CA GLN A 270 28.13 22.36 16.01
C GLN A 270 27.72 23.83 15.77
N PRO A 271 28.07 24.76 16.68
CA PRO A 271 27.76 26.17 16.48
C PRO A 271 28.41 26.67 15.18
N PRO A 272 27.74 27.56 14.41
CA PRO A 272 28.17 27.90 13.06
C PRO A 272 29.56 28.55 13.07
N ALA A 273 30.53 27.86 12.45
CA ALA A 273 31.82 28.43 12.15
C ALA A 273 31.65 29.64 11.21
N LYS A 274 32.36 30.73 11.52
CA LYS A 274 32.26 32.00 10.79
C LYS A 274 32.68 31.82 9.32
N PRO A 275 32.12 32.59 8.36
CA PRO A 275 32.57 32.55 6.98
C PRO A 275 34.02 33.04 6.89
N ALA A 276 34.92 32.19 6.39
CA ALA A 276 36.24 32.62 5.96
C ALA A 276 36.14 33.37 4.61
N THR A 277 36.92 34.43 4.49
CA THR A 277 36.98 35.36 3.36
C THR A 277 37.91 34.88 2.24
N GLU A 278 37.90 35.64 1.13
CA GLU A 278 38.86 35.56 -0.01
C GLU A 278 38.55 34.42 -1.02
N THR A 279 38.75 34.58 -2.33
CA THR A 279 39.66 35.49 -3.05
C THR A 279 39.03 36.12 -4.31
N SER A 280 39.43 37.37 -4.61
CA SER A 280 39.06 38.10 -5.83
C SER A 280 39.75 37.60 -7.10
N ALA A 281 39.07 37.68 -8.25
CA ALA A 281 39.70 37.91 -9.54
C ALA A 281 38.80 38.83 -10.41
N LYS A 282 39.39 39.83 -11.06
CA LYS A 282 38.71 40.90 -11.85
C LYS A 282 39.58 41.26 -13.07
N PRO A 283 39.19 42.24 -13.92
CA PRO A 283 38.56 42.13 -15.24
C PRO A 283 39.57 42.36 -16.40
N PRO A 284 39.14 42.59 -17.66
CA PRO A 284 38.82 43.96 -18.18
C PRO A 284 37.66 43.97 -19.22
N ALA A 285 37.20 45.07 -19.85
CA ALA A 285 37.02 46.51 -19.54
C ALA A 285 36.28 47.19 -20.72
N LYS A 286 35.99 48.51 -20.63
CA LYS A 286 35.32 49.40 -21.63
C LYS A 286 33.78 49.20 -21.73
N LEU A 287 32.88 50.19 -21.86
CA LEU A 287 32.87 51.68 -21.79
C LEU A 287 31.37 52.07 -21.53
N ALA A 288 30.87 53.30 -21.26
CA ALA A 288 31.42 54.67 -21.22
C ALA A 288 30.57 55.61 -20.29
N THR A 289 30.44 56.88 -20.71
CA THR A 289 29.60 58.05 -20.38
C THR A 289 28.07 57.81 -20.26
N GLU A 290 27.22 58.60 -19.57
CA GLU A 290 27.24 59.97 -18.99
C GLU A 290 26.18 60.04 -17.84
N THR A 291 26.44 60.59 -16.64
CA THR A 291 26.23 61.99 -16.17
C THR A 291 24.86 62.33 -15.52
N SER A 292 24.95 62.80 -14.26
CA SER A 292 24.06 63.71 -13.50
C SER A 292 22.87 63.26 -12.63
N ALA A 293 22.84 63.91 -11.44
CA ALA A 293 21.74 64.21 -10.50
C ALA A 293 21.28 63.15 -9.45
N LYS A 294 20.89 63.69 -8.28
CA LYS A 294 20.56 63.03 -6.99
C LYS A 294 19.39 63.82 -6.35
N PRO A 295 18.76 63.33 -5.26
CA PRO A 295 17.63 62.40 -5.17
C PRO A 295 16.29 63.15 -4.87
N PRO A 296 15.09 62.51 -4.75
CA PRO A 296 14.71 61.79 -3.52
C PRO A 296 13.72 60.60 -3.71
N ALA A 297 13.28 60.03 -2.57
CA ALA A 297 12.12 59.15 -2.35
C ALA A 297 12.20 57.64 -2.72
N LYS A 298 11.95 56.81 -1.70
CA LYS A 298 11.45 55.42 -1.81
C LYS A 298 10.03 55.45 -2.39
N PRO A 299 9.62 54.45 -3.21
CA PRO A 299 8.84 53.35 -2.61
C PRO A 299 9.02 51.96 -3.25
N ALA A 300 8.43 50.95 -2.58
CA ALA A 300 7.94 49.66 -3.08
C ALA A 300 8.80 48.78 -4.02
N SER A 301 9.12 47.57 -3.55
CA SER A 301 9.63 46.47 -4.37
C SER A 301 8.62 46.06 -5.44
N GLU A 302 9.05 45.99 -6.70
CA GLU A 302 8.26 45.46 -7.81
C GLU A 302 7.95 43.97 -7.58
N ALA A 303 6.71 43.56 -7.83
CA ALA A 303 6.29 42.17 -7.82
C ALA A 303 6.56 41.54 -9.19
N THR A 304 7.46 40.56 -9.26
CA THR A 304 7.79 39.88 -10.53
C THR A 304 6.62 39.02 -11.01
N THR A 305 5.86 39.51 -11.98
CA THR A 305 4.66 38.84 -12.50
C THR A 305 5.01 37.61 -13.34
N LYS A 306 4.92 36.41 -12.76
CA LYS A 306 5.01 35.15 -13.54
C LYS A 306 3.72 34.94 -14.34
N GLN A 307 3.80 35.15 -15.66
CA GLN A 307 2.75 34.70 -16.57
C GLN A 307 2.75 33.16 -16.69
N ILE A 308 1.56 32.57 -16.69
CA ILE A 308 1.33 31.12 -16.82
C ILE A 308 0.37 30.92 -17.98
N LYS A 309 0.74 30.09 -18.97
CA LYS A 309 -0.16 29.70 -20.06
C LYS A 309 -1.09 28.57 -19.59
N ILE A 310 -2.39 28.81 -19.63
CA ILE A 310 -3.42 27.83 -19.24
C ILE A 310 -4.07 27.27 -20.52
N PRO A 311 -4.05 25.93 -20.74
CA PRO A 311 -4.76 25.32 -21.86
C PRO A 311 -6.28 25.49 -21.77
N VAL A 312 -6.98 25.50 -22.91
CA VAL A 312 -8.44 25.63 -22.96
C VAL A 312 -9.15 24.36 -22.45
N GLU A 313 -8.50 23.19 -22.56
CA GLU A 313 -9.05 21.92 -22.08
C GLU A 313 -9.13 21.87 -20.53
N PRO A 314 -10.29 21.55 -19.91
CA PRO A 314 -10.46 21.61 -18.45
C PRO A 314 -9.44 20.80 -17.64
N LYS A 315 -9.07 19.59 -18.08
CA LYS A 315 -8.07 18.75 -17.40
C LYS A 315 -6.65 19.33 -17.55
N GLY A 316 -6.33 19.87 -18.73
CA GLY A 316 -5.08 20.59 -18.99
C GLY A 316 -4.94 21.86 -18.13
N ALA A 317 -6.01 22.64 -18.00
CA ALA A 317 -6.08 23.83 -17.16
C ALA A 317 -5.82 23.50 -15.69
N ALA A 318 -6.54 22.51 -15.13
CA ALA A 318 -6.35 22.08 -13.74
C ALA A 318 -4.90 21.62 -13.47
N LYS A 319 -4.31 20.84 -14.39
CA LYS A 319 -2.93 20.35 -14.28
C LYS A 319 -1.90 21.49 -14.33
N ALA A 320 -2.12 22.51 -15.17
CA ALA A 320 -1.27 23.70 -15.25
C ALA A 320 -1.31 24.53 -13.95
N ILE A 321 -2.50 24.73 -13.38
CA ILE A 321 -2.69 25.48 -12.12
C ILE A 321 -2.01 24.75 -10.94
N ILE A 322 -2.23 23.44 -10.80
CA ILE A 322 -1.62 22.63 -9.72
C ILE A 322 -0.08 22.61 -9.82
N LYS A 323 0.48 22.63 -11.04
CA LYS A 323 1.94 22.68 -11.25
C LYS A 323 2.55 24.06 -10.94
N ALA A 324 1.79 25.14 -11.08
CA ALA A 324 2.30 26.51 -10.97
C ALA A 324 2.10 27.15 -9.58
N PHE A 325 1.16 26.66 -8.77
CA PHE A 325 0.76 27.28 -7.51
C PHE A 325 0.75 26.29 -6.34
N ASN A 326 1.09 26.76 -5.13
CA ASN A 326 0.96 25.96 -3.91
C ASN A 326 -0.48 25.96 -3.36
N LYS A 327 -0.78 25.04 -2.42
CA LYS A 327 -2.12 24.86 -1.84
C LYS A 327 -2.75 26.14 -1.27
N LYS A 328 -1.96 27.06 -0.68
CA LYS A 328 -2.48 28.34 -0.16
C LYS A 328 -2.85 29.30 -1.30
N GLN A 329 -2.02 29.37 -2.34
CA GLN A 329 -2.27 30.20 -3.53
C GLN A 329 -3.48 29.71 -4.33
N ILE A 330 -3.64 28.39 -4.51
CA ILE A 330 -4.82 27.81 -5.17
C ILE A 330 -6.10 28.16 -4.40
N MET A 331 -6.10 28.07 -3.07
CA MET A 331 -7.24 28.46 -2.24
C MET A 331 -7.58 29.95 -2.36
N GLN A 332 -6.59 30.83 -2.54
CA GLN A 332 -6.83 32.26 -2.81
C GLN A 332 -7.39 32.48 -4.23
N LEU A 333 -6.84 31.80 -5.24
CA LEU A 333 -7.32 31.88 -6.63
C LEU A 333 -8.79 31.44 -6.75
N VAL A 334 -9.16 30.31 -6.11
CA VAL A 334 -10.55 29.84 -6.09
C VAL A 334 -11.49 30.85 -5.42
N LYS A 335 -11.07 31.48 -4.31
CA LYS A 335 -11.86 32.54 -3.65
C LYS A 335 -12.05 33.76 -4.55
N LEU A 336 -11.02 34.19 -5.28
CA LEU A 336 -11.09 35.32 -6.22
C LEU A 336 -12.01 35.00 -7.40
N LEU A 337 -11.89 33.80 -8.01
CA LEU A 337 -12.76 33.36 -9.10
C LEU A 337 -14.23 33.27 -8.65
N HIS A 338 -14.50 32.74 -7.47
CA HIS A 338 -15.86 32.62 -6.93
C HIS A 338 -16.47 33.99 -6.56
N ALA A 339 -15.66 34.92 -6.05
CA ALA A 339 -16.08 36.30 -5.80
C ALA A 339 -16.37 37.07 -7.10
N HIS A 340 -15.58 36.81 -8.16
CA HIS A 340 -15.79 37.45 -9.46
C HIS A 340 -17.02 36.88 -10.19
N ALA A 341 -17.25 35.56 -10.14
CA ALA A 341 -18.45 34.94 -10.70
C ALA A 341 -19.74 35.54 -10.10
N LYS A 342 -19.80 35.69 -8.77
CA LYS A 342 -20.91 36.36 -8.06
C LYS A 342 -21.05 37.87 -8.32
N ALA A 343 -20.10 38.48 -9.01
CA ALA A 343 -20.14 39.89 -9.41
C ALA A 343 -20.45 40.06 -10.91
N GLN A 344 -20.82 38.97 -11.59
CA GLN A 344 -21.27 38.93 -12.99
C GLN A 344 -22.68 38.30 -13.13
N GLU A 345 -23.31 37.97 -12.00
CA GLU A 345 -24.73 37.62 -11.83
C GLU A 345 -25.52 38.83 -11.34
#